data_AF-A0A2X2K7P3-F1
#
_entry.id   AF-A0A2X2K7P3-F1
#
_cell.length_a   1.000
_cell.length_b   1.000
_cell.length_c   1.000
_cell.angle_alpha   90.00
_cell.angle_beta   90.00
_cell.angle_gamma   90.00
#
_symmetry.space_group_name_H-M   'P 1'
#
loop_
_entity.id
_entity.type
_entity.pdbx_description
1 polymer ?
#
loop_
_entity_poly.entity_id
_entity_poly.type
_entity_poly.pdbx_seq_one_letter_code
_entity_poly.pdbx_strand_id
1 'polypeptide(L)'
;MVAGFEPLDLLQGVVVLVEQKIAAHSKVENQYRRVVPDAGNLLAQQAIADVFCVNGDSEWRGLGVIESSGVHLTPDYQRFDAEAHFRRHRSRSAMTRARVVAKS
;
A
#
# COMPACT_ATOMS: atom_id res chain seq x y z
N MET A 1 6.05 14.20 -6.70
CA MET A 1 7.48 14.36 -6.35
C MET A 1 7.91 13.22 -5.43
N VAL A 2 9.21 12.94 -5.35
CA VAL A 2 9.83 12.04 -4.36
C VAL A 2 10.79 12.88 -3.52
N ALA A 3 10.63 12.87 -2.20
CA ALA A 3 11.49 13.58 -1.26
C ALA A 3 12.07 12.64 -0.20
N GLY A 4 13.18 13.07 0.39
CA GLY A 4 13.71 12.45 1.60
C GLY A 4 12.98 12.89 2.86
N PHE A 5 13.55 12.54 4.00
CA PHE A 5 12.96 12.76 5.32
C PHE A 5 13.73 13.79 6.16
N GLU A 6 14.80 14.39 5.62
CA GLU A 6 15.48 15.47 6.30
C GLU A 6 14.61 16.74 6.28
N PRO A 7 14.69 17.62 7.29
CA PRO A 7 13.86 18.82 7.34
C PRO A 7 13.92 19.67 6.06
N LEU A 8 15.11 19.76 5.45
CA LEU A 8 15.31 20.49 4.21
C LEU A 8 14.62 19.82 3.01
N ASP A 9 14.59 18.49 2.94
CA ASP A 9 13.90 17.77 1.87
C ASP A 9 12.39 18.04 1.92
N LEU A 10 11.81 18.08 3.12
CA LEU A 10 10.39 18.37 3.34
C LEU A 10 10.04 19.80 2.93
N LEU A 11 10.84 20.78 3.37
CA LEU A 11 10.64 22.19 3.00
C LEU A 11 10.76 22.40 1.49
N GLN A 12 11.79 21.81 0.87
CA GLN A 12 11.96 21.86 -0.59
C GLN A 12 10.77 21.21 -1.31
N GLY A 13 10.24 20.11 -0.77
CA GLY A 13 9.08 19.44 -1.34
C GLY A 13 7.82 20.31 -1.35
N VAL A 14 7.54 21.00 -0.24
CA VAL A 14 6.41 21.93 -0.16
C VAL A 14 6.58 23.06 -1.18
N VAL A 15 7.77 23.64 -1.30
CA VAL A 15 8.05 24.71 -2.26
C VAL A 15 7.78 24.26 -3.70
N VAL A 16 8.33 23.11 -4.12
CA VAL A 16 8.15 22.58 -5.48
C VAL A 16 6.69 22.31 -5.80
N LEU A 17 5.92 21.75 -4.85
CA LEU A 17 4.48 21.51 -5.03
C LEU A 17 3.70 22.82 -5.20
N VAL A 18 4.03 23.85 -4.41
CA VAL A 18 3.40 25.18 -4.51
C VAL A 18 3.74 25.83 -5.85
N GLU A 19 4.99 25.81 -6.28
CA GLU A 19 5.42 26.35 -7.58
C GLU A 19 4.72 25.66 -8.75
N GLN A 20 4.68 24.33 -8.75
CA GLN A 20 3.97 23.56 -9.78
C GLN A 20 2.47 23.90 -9.80
N LYS A 21 1.84 24.04 -8.61
CA LYS A 21 0.43 24.44 -8.51
C LYS A 21 0.17 25.83 -9.10
N ILE A 22 1.03 26.80 -8.78
CA ILE A 22 0.94 28.18 -9.32
C ILE A 22 1.11 28.17 -10.83
N ALA A 23 2.06 27.38 -11.34
CA ALA A 23 2.32 27.25 -12.77
C ALA A 23 1.28 26.40 -13.53
N ALA A 24 0.24 25.88 -12.86
CA ALA A 24 -0.70 24.90 -13.41
C ALA A 24 0.00 23.71 -14.10
N HIS A 25 1.15 23.32 -13.55
CA HIS A 25 1.98 22.23 -14.05
C HIS A 25 1.93 21.05 -13.08
N SER A 26 2.01 19.83 -13.61
CA SER A 26 2.01 18.62 -12.80
C SER A 26 3.10 17.69 -13.31
N LYS A 27 4.19 17.56 -12.55
CA LYS A 27 5.30 16.67 -12.91
C LYS A 27 5.84 15.93 -11.70
N VAL A 28 6.07 14.63 -11.87
CA VAL A 28 6.81 13.84 -10.90
C VAL A 28 8.29 14.17 -11.04
N GLU A 29 8.85 14.76 -9.99
CA GLU A 29 10.28 15.02 -9.86
C GLU A 29 10.86 14.21 -8.72
N ASN A 30 12.03 13.62 -8.96
CA ASN A 30 12.80 12.92 -7.93
C ASN A 30 13.82 13.89 -7.32
N GLN A 31 13.53 14.41 -6.13
CA GLN A 31 14.44 15.27 -5.36
C GLN A 31 15.30 14.45 -4.39
N TYR A 32 15.04 13.14 -4.28
CA TYR A 32 15.78 12.23 -3.40
C TYR A 32 16.79 11.35 -4.16
N ARG A 33 17.37 11.86 -5.26
CA ARG A 33 18.27 11.11 -6.17
C ARG A 33 19.49 10.48 -5.48
N ARG A 34 19.90 11.03 -4.33
CA ARG A 34 20.99 10.46 -3.51
C ARG A 34 20.68 9.04 -3.00
N VAL A 35 19.40 8.69 -2.85
CA VAL A 35 18.96 7.40 -2.31
C VAL A 35 18.05 6.65 -3.28
N VAL A 36 17.28 7.35 -4.12
CA VAL A 36 16.32 6.74 -5.05
C VAL A 36 16.82 6.88 -6.49
N PRO A 37 17.33 5.80 -7.11
CA PRO A 37 17.64 5.78 -8.54
C PRO A 37 16.36 5.85 -9.38
N ASP A 38 16.46 6.34 -10.61
CA ASP A 38 15.29 6.47 -11.50
C ASP A 38 14.65 5.11 -11.85
N ALA A 39 15.46 4.05 -11.95
CA ALA A 39 14.96 2.68 -12.15
C ALA A 39 14.43 2.02 -10.86
N GLY A 40 14.63 2.66 -9.70
CA GLY A 40 14.40 2.04 -8.39
C GLY A 40 15.37 0.87 -8.12
N ASN A 41 14.94 -0.06 -7.27
CA ASN A 41 15.69 -1.28 -6.97
C ASN A 41 15.13 -2.45 -7.80
N LEU A 42 15.80 -2.79 -8.89
CA LEU A 42 15.36 -3.84 -9.82
C LEU A 42 15.27 -5.22 -9.17
N LEU A 43 16.21 -5.57 -8.28
CA LEU A 43 16.19 -6.87 -7.59
C LEU A 43 14.99 -6.98 -6.65
N ALA A 44 14.68 -5.91 -5.93
CA ALA A 44 13.50 -5.88 -5.05
C ALA A 44 12.20 -5.94 -5.87
N GLN A 45 12.11 -5.21 -6.98
CA GLN A 45 10.94 -5.25 -7.87
C GLN A 45 10.72 -6.66 -8.43
N GLN A 46 11.78 -7.34 -8.87
CA GLN A 46 11.71 -8.72 -9.36
C GLN A 46 11.24 -9.68 -8.26
N ALA A 47 11.81 -9.57 -7.06
CA ALA A 47 11.40 -10.41 -5.94
C ALA A 47 9.92 -10.19 -5.55
N ILE A 48 9.45 -8.94 -5.54
CA ILE A 48 8.04 -8.64 -5.28
C ILE A 48 7.16 -9.23 -6.38
N ALA A 49 7.53 -9.08 -7.65
CA ALA A 49 6.75 -9.60 -8.78
C ALA A 49 6.69 -11.13 -8.84
N ASP A 50 7.73 -11.82 -8.36
CA ASP A 50 7.79 -13.27 -8.29
C ASP A 50 6.88 -13.81 -7.16
N VAL A 51 6.91 -13.18 -5.99
CA VAL A 51 6.25 -13.68 -4.79
C VAL A 51 4.81 -13.17 -4.65
N PHE A 52 4.52 -11.96 -5.12
CA PHE A 52 3.25 -11.28 -4.86
C PHE A 52 2.52 -10.84 -6.14
N CYS A 53 1.20 -10.83 -6.08
CA CYS A 53 0.33 -10.24 -7.10
C CYS A 53 -0.74 -9.34 -6.48
N VAL A 54 -1.10 -8.26 -7.18
CA VAL A 54 -2.24 -7.43 -6.81
C VAL A 54 -3.51 -8.18 -7.19
N ASN A 55 -4.38 -8.43 -6.22
CA ASN A 55 -5.65 -9.11 -6.43
C ASN A 55 -6.64 -8.73 -5.33
N GLY A 56 -7.86 -8.39 -5.74
CA GLY A 56 -8.95 -8.05 -4.85
C GLY A 56 -8.76 -6.74 -4.09
N ASP A 57 -9.70 -6.49 -3.19
CA ASP A 57 -9.78 -5.27 -2.39
C ASP A 57 -9.16 -5.51 -1.02
N SER A 58 -8.66 -4.44 -0.39
CA SER A 58 -8.08 -4.52 0.94
C SER A 58 -8.69 -3.48 1.87
N GLU A 59 -8.91 -3.86 3.14
CA GLU A 59 -9.30 -2.92 4.18
C GLU A 59 -8.06 -2.17 4.68
N TRP A 60 -8.05 -0.86 4.46
CA TRP A 60 -7.08 0.06 5.03
C TRP A 60 -7.67 0.66 6.29
N ARG A 61 -7.10 0.30 7.45
CA ARG A 61 -7.61 0.75 8.75
C ARG A 61 -7.72 2.28 8.79
N GLY A 62 -8.94 2.78 9.01
CA GLY A 62 -9.25 4.21 9.05
C GLY A 62 -9.61 4.85 7.70
N LEU A 63 -9.41 4.13 6.59
CA LEU A 63 -9.78 4.57 5.23
C LEU A 63 -10.88 3.71 4.59
N GLY A 64 -11.15 2.53 5.16
CA GLY A 64 -12.12 1.58 4.63
C GLY A 64 -11.53 0.66 3.57
N VAL A 65 -12.39 0.06 2.75
CA VAL A 65 -11.95 -0.84 1.67
C VAL A 65 -11.48 -0.02 0.48
N ILE A 66 -10.28 -0.31 -0.01
CA ILE A 66 -9.72 0.28 -1.22
C ILE A 66 -9.70 -0.79 -2.32
N GLU A 67 -10.35 -0.47 -3.43
CA GLU A 67 -10.43 -1.34 -4.60
C GLU A 67 -9.04 -1.66 -5.17
N SER A 68 -8.83 -2.92 -5.58
CA SER A 68 -7.58 -3.35 -6.23
C SER A 68 -6.29 -3.03 -5.45
N SER A 69 -6.38 -2.98 -4.12
CA SER A 69 -5.24 -2.72 -3.22
C SER A 69 -4.79 -3.96 -2.44
N GLY A 70 -5.50 -5.08 -2.59
CA GLY A 70 -5.14 -6.36 -2.01
C GLY A 70 -3.91 -6.95 -2.67
N VAL A 71 -3.05 -7.57 -1.87
CA VAL A 71 -1.86 -8.27 -2.34
C VAL A 71 -1.90 -9.70 -1.81
N HIS A 72 -1.71 -10.66 -2.71
CA HIS A 72 -1.71 -12.09 -2.40
C HIS A 72 -0.40 -12.73 -2.85
N LEU A 73 -0.09 -13.91 -2.30
CA LEU A 73 1.01 -14.72 -2.80
C LEU A 73 0.66 -15.31 -4.16
N THR A 74 1.65 -15.38 -5.05
CA THR A 74 1.52 -16.07 -6.33
C THR A 74 1.29 -17.58 -6.14
N PRO A 75 0.74 -18.29 -7.13
CA PRO A 75 0.44 -19.73 -7.01
C PRO A 75 1.61 -20.57 -6.51
N ASP A 76 2.82 -20.30 -6.99
CA ASP A 76 4.04 -21.04 -6.64
C ASP A 76 4.44 -20.87 -5.16
N TYR A 77 3.95 -19.80 -4.52
CA TYR A 77 4.24 -19.47 -3.13
C TYR A 77 3.04 -19.71 -2.19
N GLN A 78 1.90 -20.23 -2.68
CA GLN A 78 0.69 -20.46 -1.85
C GLN A 78 0.90 -21.38 -0.65
N ARG A 79 1.89 -22.27 -0.69
CA ARG A 79 2.25 -23.11 0.48
C ARG A 79 2.65 -22.30 1.72
N PHE A 80 3.00 -21.03 1.53
CA PHE A 80 3.36 -20.10 2.60
C PHE A 80 2.19 -19.18 3.02
N ASP A 81 1.04 -19.28 2.37
CA ASP A 81 -0.14 -18.46 2.67
C ASP A 81 -0.84 -18.96 3.93
N ALA A 82 -0.68 -18.21 5.03
CA ALA A 82 -1.32 -18.52 6.31
C ALA A 82 -2.85 -18.35 6.24
N GLU A 83 -3.38 -17.40 5.46
CA GLU A 83 -4.82 -17.22 5.34
C GLU A 83 -5.47 -18.41 4.63
N ALA A 84 -4.82 -18.93 3.59
CA ALA A 84 -5.24 -20.15 2.92
C ALA A 84 -5.13 -21.37 3.86
N HIS A 85 -4.02 -21.51 4.58
CA HIS A 85 -3.76 -22.64 5.47
C HIS A 85 -4.74 -22.68 6.67
N PHE A 86 -5.01 -21.53 7.29
CA PHE A 86 -5.82 -21.45 8.53
C PHE A 86 -7.27 -21.02 8.30
N ARG A 87 -7.72 -20.87 7.05
CA ARG A 87 -9.11 -20.46 6.71
C ARG A 87 -10.19 -21.27 7.45
N ARG A 88 -9.93 -22.55 7.75
CA ARG A 88 -10.86 -23.43 8.49
C ARG A 88 -11.02 -23.09 9.98
N HIS A 89 -10.12 -22.32 10.58
CA HIS A 89 -10.17 -21.95 12.01
C HIS A 89 -10.91 -20.63 12.28
N ARG A 90 -11.27 -19.87 11.23
CA ARG A 90 -12.07 -18.64 11.37
C ARG A 90 -13.59 -18.87 11.56
N SER A 91 -14.04 -20.12 11.55
CA SER A 91 -15.44 -20.47 11.84
C SER A 91 -15.65 -20.81 13.31
N ARG A 92 -15.85 -19.80 14.18
CA ARG A 92 -16.81 -19.84 15.32
C ARG A 92 -16.88 -18.63 16.27
N SER A 93 -16.14 -17.52 16.09
CA SER A 93 -16.11 -16.46 17.12
C SER A 93 -16.59 -15.06 16.71
N ALA A 94 -17.07 -14.84 15.48
CA ALA A 94 -17.52 -13.50 15.05
C ALA A 94 -19.05 -13.36 14.89
N MET A 95 -19.86 -14.27 15.43
CA MET A 95 -21.34 -14.19 15.34
C MET A 95 -22.01 -14.08 16.72
N THR A 96 -21.54 -13.18 17.58
CA THR A 96 -22.24 -12.86 18.86
C THR A 96 -22.39 -11.36 19.16
N ARG A 97 -21.91 -10.44 18.31
CA ARG A 97 -22.08 -8.99 18.56
C ARG A 97 -23.05 -8.24 17.65
N ALA A 98 -23.73 -8.91 16.72
CA ALA A 98 -24.68 -8.27 15.80
C ALA A 98 -26.17 -8.42 16.19
N ARG A 99 -26.51 -8.86 17.41
CA ARG A 99 -27.91 -9.11 17.82
C ARG A 99 -28.45 -8.25 18.96
N VAL A 100 -27.69 -7.28 19.48
CA VAL A 100 -28.15 -6.46 20.63
C VAL A 100 -28.63 -5.05 20.23
N VAL A 101 -28.39 -4.57 19.00
CA VAL A 101 -28.79 -3.20 18.59
C VAL A 101 -30.12 -3.16 17.81
N ALA A 102 -30.90 -4.24 17.82
CA ALA A 102 -32.23 -4.29 17.21
C ALA A 102 -33.30 -4.73 18.22
N LYS A 103 -33.36 -4.06 19.37
CA LYS A 103 -34.53 -4.03 20.26
C LYS A 103 -34.37 -2.91 21.28
N SER A 104 -34.76 -1.70 20.90
CA SER A 104 -35.31 -0.64 21.76
C SER A 104 -36.02 0.37 20.86
#